data_AF-A0AAV3F314-F1
#
_entry.id   AF-A0AAV3F314-F1
#
_cell.length_a   1.000
_cell.length_b   1.000
_cell.length_c   1.000
_cell.angle_alpha   90.00
_cell.angle_beta   90.00
_cell.angle_gamma   90.00
#
_symmetry.space_group_name_H-M   'P 1'
#
loop_
_entity.id
_entity.type
_entity.pdbx_description
1 polymer ?
#
loop_
_entity_poly.entity_id
_entity_poly.type
_entity_poly.pdbx_seq_one_letter_code
_entity_poly.pdbx_strand_id
1 'polypeptide(L)'
;GSTKVIDISSVVKAHETVTSLVNNNDGTYTYFNESSFDKDGVLKQDAVGVSFSTNSSSGGGSTWNKVSTINSSFDPAEDVYRTGKVLVGVDASTSLPENLKENVDLFVEGSIQTKGKFFTTNSVYADYVFEKYFLGDSSIKTTYEFNSLDYVKAFVSKHYHLPGVTPIGELEKDSYGYQFDLSELTIQQLEKIEELFLHAIEFDERLNKKDEKINNLIDSNRKLIEKNIEFESRLEQLESKLNNR
;
A
#
# COMPACT_ATOMS: atom_id res chain seq x y z
N GLY A 1 -72.16 -10.77 -57.71
CA GLY A 1 -70.98 -10.21 -57.05
C GLY A 1 -69.75 -10.83 -57.68
N SER A 2 -68.78 -10.01 -58.11
CA SER A 2 -67.62 -10.51 -58.83
C SER A 2 -66.64 -11.19 -57.87
N THR A 3 -66.33 -12.45 -58.12
CA THR A 3 -65.32 -13.22 -57.38
C THR A 3 -63.97 -12.52 -57.51
N LYS A 4 -63.37 -12.11 -56.39
CA LYS A 4 -61.96 -11.66 -56.37
C LYS A 4 -61.07 -12.87 -56.11
N VAL A 5 -60.28 -13.24 -57.11
CA VAL A 5 -59.21 -14.23 -56.96
C VAL A 5 -58.03 -13.51 -56.32
N ILE A 6 -57.63 -13.93 -55.13
CA ILE A 6 -56.42 -13.44 -54.46
C ILE A 6 -55.30 -14.42 -54.80
N ASP A 7 -54.31 -13.95 -55.56
CA ASP A 7 -53.11 -14.72 -55.81
C ASP A 7 -52.21 -14.65 -54.57
N ILE A 8 -52.29 -15.69 -53.74
CA ILE A 8 -51.53 -15.82 -52.50
C ILE A 8 -50.02 -15.76 -52.78
N SER A 9 -49.55 -16.22 -53.94
CA SER A 9 -48.12 -16.16 -54.29
C SER A 9 -47.64 -14.73 -54.49
N SER A 10 -48.48 -13.86 -55.07
CA SER A 10 -48.20 -12.43 -55.24
C SER A 10 -48.18 -11.69 -53.89
N VAL A 11 -49.08 -12.06 -52.97
CA VAL A 11 -49.17 -11.45 -51.64
C VAL A 11 -47.98 -11.85 -50.78
N VAL A 12 -47.57 -13.12 -50.81
CA VAL A 12 -46.42 -13.63 -50.06
C VAL A 12 -45.12 -12.97 -50.54
N LYS A 13 -44.87 -12.93 -51.86
CA LYS A 13 -43.68 -12.26 -52.42
C LYS A 13 -43.62 -10.76 -52.10
N ALA A 14 -44.77 -10.10 -51.99
CA ALA A 14 -44.83 -8.67 -51.64
C ALA A 14 -44.50 -8.39 -50.16
N HIS A 15 -44.54 -9.40 -49.28
CA HIS A 15 -44.32 -9.25 -47.83
C HIS A 15 -43.17 -10.11 -47.29
N GLU A 16 -42.46 -10.84 -48.16
CA GLU A 16 -41.27 -11.60 -47.80
C GLU A 16 -40.08 -10.64 -47.67
N THR A 17 -39.40 -10.65 -46.52
CA THR A 17 -38.24 -9.79 -46.25
C THR A 17 -36.95 -10.59 -46.36
N VAL A 18 -36.02 -10.13 -47.20
CA VAL A 18 -34.69 -10.74 -47.33
C VAL A 18 -33.81 -10.23 -46.20
N THR A 19 -33.28 -11.15 -45.40
CA THR A 19 -32.29 -10.86 -44.36
C THR A 19 -31.12 -11.83 -44.53
N SER A 20 -29.91 -11.41 -44.16
CA SER A 20 -28.73 -12.27 -44.24
C SER A 20 -27.88 -12.18 -43.00
N LEU A 21 -27.30 -13.31 -42.63
CA LEU A 21 -26.31 -13.43 -41.58
C LEU A 21 -25.01 -13.96 -42.17
N VAL A 22 -23.97 -13.13 -42.17
CA VAL A 22 -22.64 -13.47 -42.72
C VAL A 22 -21.72 -13.84 -41.56
N ASN A 23 -21.06 -15.01 -41.65
CA ASN A 23 -19.98 -15.36 -40.75
C ASN A 23 -18.67 -14.74 -41.27
N ASN A 24 -17.99 -13.93 -40.46
CA ASN A 24 -16.76 -13.25 -40.86
C ASN A 24 -15.51 -14.13 -40.67
N ASN A 25 -15.65 -15.36 -40.16
CA ASN A 25 -14.58 -16.33 -39.89
C ASN A 25 -13.51 -15.86 -38.88
N ASP A 26 -13.81 -14.80 -38.12
CA ASP A 26 -12.98 -14.22 -37.06
C ASP A 26 -13.66 -14.30 -35.67
N GLY A 27 -14.73 -15.11 -35.55
CA GLY A 27 -15.55 -15.21 -34.34
C GLY A 27 -16.64 -14.14 -34.24
N THR A 28 -16.87 -13.36 -35.30
CA THR A 28 -17.97 -12.41 -35.43
C THR A 28 -18.90 -12.73 -36.60
N TYR A 29 -20.12 -12.24 -36.50
CA TYR A 29 -21.18 -12.36 -37.50
C TYR A 29 -21.74 -10.99 -37.83
N THR A 30 -22.16 -10.77 -39.08
CA THR A 30 -22.76 -9.52 -39.55
C THR A 30 -24.18 -9.78 -40.06
N TYR A 31 -25.16 -9.10 -39.46
CA TYR A 31 -26.56 -9.14 -39.87
C TYR A 31 -26.90 -7.98 -40.81
N PHE A 32 -27.57 -8.29 -41.91
CA PHE A 32 -28.11 -7.33 -42.87
C PHE A 32 -29.64 -7.46 -42.89
N ASN A 33 -30.32 -6.36 -42.62
CA ASN A 33 -31.78 -6.30 -42.67
C ASN A 33 -32.26 -6.02 -44.12
N GLU A 34 -33.58 -5.99 -44.32
CA GLU A 34 -34.20 -5.80 -45.63
C GLU A 34 -33.77 -4.50 -46.34
N SER A 35 -33.37 -3.47 -45.58
CA SER A 35 -32.91 -2.20 -46.16
C SER A 35 -31.56 -2.32 -46.88
N SER A 36 -30.78 -3.36 -46.58
CA SER A 36 -29.47 -3.64 -47.16
C SER A 36 -29.53 -4.31 -48.53
N PHE A 37 -30.71 -4.79 -48.96
CA PHE A 37 -30.89 -5.50 -50.22
C PHE A 37 -31.62 -4.63 -51.25
N ASP A 38 -31.33 -4.83 -52.54
CA ASP A 38 -32.07 -4.23 -53.64
C ASP A 38 -33.34 -5.03 -53.99
N LYS A 39 -34.07 -4.59 -55.02
CA LYS A 39 -35.34 -5.20 -55.43
C LYS A 39 -35.19 -6.63 -55.97
N ASP A 40 -33.98 -7.02 -56.35
CA ASP A 40 -33.65 -8.34 -56.89
C ASP A 40 -33.07 -9.25 -55.79
N GLY A 41 -33.01 -8.78 -54.54
CA GLY A 41 -32.50 -9.53 -53.39
C GLY A 41 -30.97 -9.57 -53.31
N VAL A 42 -30.28 -8.69 -54.05
CA VAL A 42 -28.82 -8.60 -54.03
C VAL A 42 -28.38 -7.57 -52.98
N LEU A 43 -27.33 -7.90 -52.23
CA LEU A 43 -26.79 -7.00 -51.21
C LEU A 43 -26.19 -5.75 -51.87
N LYS A 44 -26.60 -4.56 -51.42
CA LYS A 44 -26.08 -3.29 -51.95
C LYS A 44 -24.60 -3.14 -51.63
N GLN A 45 -23.85 -2.53 -52.54
CA GLN A 45 -22.40 -2.35 -52.39
C GLN A 45 -22.04 -1.43 -51.21
N ASP A 46 -22.93 -0.53 -50.82
CA ASP A 46 -22.81 0.40 -49.70
C ASP A 46 -23.59 -0.05 -48.44
N ALA A 47 -24.08 -1.29 -48.42
CA ALA A 47 -24.82 -1.81 -47.29
C ALA A 47 -23.99 -1.85 -46.00
N VAL A 48 -24.48 -1.20 -44.95
CA VAL A 48 -23.90 -1.26 -43.60
C VAL A 48 -24.70 -2.26 -42.77
N GLY A 49 -24.07 -3.37 -42.40
CA GLY A 49 -24.66 -4.39 -41.51
C GLY A 49 -24.37 -4.13 -40.02
N VAL A 50 -25.09 -4.85 -39.16
CA VAL A 50 -24.86 -4.83 -37.71
C VAL A 50 -24.05 -6.07 -37.32
N SER A 51 -22.82 -5.88 -36.85
CA SER A 51 -21.94 -6.98 -36.44
C SER A 51 -22.05 -7.30 -34.95
N PHE A 52 -22.02 -8.60 -34.60
CA PHE A 52 -22.02 -9.12 -33.24
C PHE A 52 -21.12 -10.36 -33.13
N SER A 53 -20.49 -10.60 -31.96
CA SER A 53 -19.61 -11.76 -31.74
C SER A 53 -20.37 -12.91 -31.10
N THR A 54 -20.08 -14.15 -31.50
CA THR A 54 -20.66 -15.36 -30.90
C THR A 54 -19.65 -16.12 -30.06
N ASN A 55 -18.55 -15.48 -29.62
CA ASN A 55 -17.43 -16.21 -29.03
C ASN A 55 -17.83 -16.84 -27.69
N SER A 56 -18.14 -18.13 -27.75
CA SER A 56 -18.33 -19.05 -26.63
C SER A 56 -17.66 -20.35 -27.02
N SER A 57 -16.33 -20.36 -27.14
CA SER A 57 -15.54 -21.60 -27.22
C SER A 57 -14.14 -21.40 -26.62
N SER A 58 -14.01 -21.92 -25.40
CA SER A 58 -12.78 -22.37 -24.70
C SER A 58 -11.65 -21.37 -24.42
N GLY A 59 -11.72 -20.71 -23.25
CA GLY A 59 -10.53 -20.37 -22.46
C GLY A 59 -10.29 -18.88 -22.19
N GLY A 60 -11.11 -18.26 -21.32
CA GLY A 60 -10.76 -17.02 -20.61
C GLY A 60 -11.00 -15.71 -21.37
N GLY A 61 -12.26 -15.30 -21.53
CA GLY A 61 -12.55 -13.93 -21.97
C GLY A 61 -12.54 -12.94 -20.80
N SER A 62 -11.49 -12.12 -20.68
CA SER A 62 -11.53 -10.74 -20.14
C SER A 62 -10.15 -10.08 -20.18
N THR A 63 -10.05 -8.84 -20.70
CA THR A 63 -9.21 -7.77 -20.11
C THR A 63 -9.82 -6.37 -20.31
N TRP A 64 -11.16 -6.28 -20.38
CA TRP A 64 -12.03 -5.07 -20.46
C TRP A 64 -12.52 -4.54 -21.81
N ASN A 65 -13.82 -4.21 -21.84
CA ASN A 65 -14.51 -3.08 -22.49
C ASN A 65 -15.90 -2.87 -21.82
N LYS A 66 -16.52 -1.69 -21.68
CA LYS A 66 -16.14 -0.28 -21.99
C LYS A 66 -17.13 0.70 -21.32
N VAL A 67 -16.71 1.93 -21.00
CA VAL A 67 -17.69 3.02 -20.82
C VAL A 67 -18.35 3.31 -22.18
N SER A 68 -19.64 2.94 -22.29
CA SER A 68 -20.63 3.20 -23.36
C SER A 68 -20.69 2.28 -24.62
N THR A 69 -20.20 1.02 -24.64
CA THR A 69 -20.43 0.06 -25.79
C THR A 69 -20.40 -1.46 -25.46
N ILE A 70 -20.85 -2.31 -26.41
CA ILE A 70 -21.13 -3.79 -26.33
C ILE A 70 -19.93 -4.75 -26.51
N ASN A 71 -18.74 -4.43 -25.98
CA ASN A 71 -17.58 -5.35 -25.96
C ASN A 71 -17.31 -5.83 -24.50
N SER A 72 -16.63 -6.97 -24.28
CA SER A 72 -16.59 -7.75 -23.00
C SER A 72 -16.42 -7.00 -21.66
N SER A 73 -17.39 -7.17 -20.75
CA SER A 73 -17.47 -6.76 -19.33
C SER A 73 -18.16 -7.89 -18.52
N PHE A 74 -17.89 -8.06 -17.21
CA PHE A 74 -18.52 -9.12 -16.38
C PHE A 74 -18.89 -8.70 -14.94
N ASP A 75 -19.13 -7.41 -14.74
CA ASP A 75 -20.02 -6.68 -13.82
C ASP A 75 -20.39 -7.24 -12.42
N PRO A 76 -20.17 -6.46 -11.33
CA PRO A 76 -21.10 -6.42 -10.20
C PRO A 76 -22.08 -5.23 -10.28
N ALA A 77 -21.60 -4.03 -10.63
CA ALA A 77 -22.24 -2.82 -11.23
C ALA A 77 -21.11 -1.76 -11.39
N GLU A 78 -20.49 -1.59 -12.57
CA GLU A 78 -19.03 -1.31 -12.74
C GLU A 78 -18.43 0.13 -12.66
N ASP A 79 -17.08 0.13 -12.48
CA ASP A 79 -16.09 0.87 -13.30
C ASP A 79 -14.75 0.09 -13.48
N VAL A 80 -14.50 -1.06 -12.79
CA VAL A 80 -13.83 -2.30 -13.31
C VAL A 80 -13.78 -3.49 -12.28
N TYR A 81 -14.24 -4.74 -12.60
CA TYR A 81 -14.24 -6.00 -11.78
C TYR A 81 -13.60 -7.30 -12.39
N ARG A 82 -12.77 -8.06 -11.63
CA ARG A 82 -12.15 -9.35 -12.05
C ARG A 82 -11.96 -10.32 -10.87
N THR A 83 -11.96 -11.63 -11.11
CA THR A 83 -11.81 -12.71 -10.09
C THR A 83 -10.42 -13.37 -10.07
N GLY A 84 -9.45 -12.79 -10.78
CA GLY A 84 -8.08 -13.31 -10.86
C GLY A 84 -7.05 -12.18 -10.84
N LYS A 85 -5.77 -12.54 -10.99
CA LYS A 85 -4.66 -11.60 -10.94
C LYS A 85 -4.77 -10.54 -12.05
N VAL A 86 -4.50 -9.29 -11.69
CA VAL A 86 -4.44 -8.16 -12.62
C VAL A 86 -2.99 -7.76 -12.79
N LEU A 87 -2.52 -7.72 -14.03
CA LEU A 87 -1.21 -7.22 -14.38
C LEU A 87 -1.40 -5.95 -15.22
N VAL A 88 -0.71 -4.87 -14.85
CA VAL A 88 -0.82 -3.55 -15.49
C VAL A 88 0.55 -3.14 -16.01
N GLY A 89 0.59 -2.74 -17.28
CA GLY A 89 1.81 -2.28 -17.95
C GLY A 89 2.64 -3.38 -18.61
N VAL A 90 2.32 -4.65 -18.36
CA VAL A 90 3.05 -5.79 -18.93
C VAL A 90 2.71 -6.01 -20.41
N ASP A 91 3.72 -6.23 -21.26
CA ASP A 91 3.56 -6.61 -22.66
C ASP A 91 4.23 -7.95 -22.99
N ALA A 92 4.19 -8.38 -24.25
CA ALA A 92 4.78 -9.66 -24.68
C ALA A 92 6.32 -9.72 -24.52
N SER A 93 6.98 -8.58 -24.31
CA SER A 93 8.40 -8.43 -24.03
C SER A 93 8.71 -8.21 -22.55
N THR A 94 7.72 -7.86 -21.71
CA THR A 94 7.88 -7.79 -20.26
C THR A 94 8.04 -9.18 -19.67
N SER A 95 9.24 -9.51 -19.18
CA SER A 95 9.42 -10.63 -18.26
C SER A 95 8.77 -10.29 -16.92
N LEU A 96 7.79 -11.09 -16.47
CA LEU A 96 7.30 -10.99 -15.11
C LEU A 96 8.46 -11.16 -14.12
N PRO A 97 8.39 -10.53 -12.93
CA PRO A 97 9.41 -10.72 -11.90
C PRO A 97 9.62 -12.21 -11.67
N GLU A 98 10.89 -12.65 -11.69
CA GLU A 98 11.26 -14.06 -11.50
C GLU A 98 10.70 -14.62 -10.19
N ASN A 99 10.52 -13.75 -9.19
CA ASN A 99 9.99 -14.06 -7.87
C ASN A 99 8.73 -13.22 -7.57
N LEU A 100 7.66 -13.39 -8.34
CA LEU A 100 6.37 -12.79 -7.97
C LEU A 100 5.86 -13.45 -6.69
N LYS A 101 5.65 -12.66 -5.62
CA LYS A 101 5.12 -13.14 -4.34
C LYS A 101 3.81 -13.92 -4.51
N GLU A 102 3.63 -14.93 -3.65
CA GLU A 102 2.35 -15.66 -3.58
C GLU A 102 1.21 -14.71 -3.19
N ASN A 103 0.00 -14.98 -3.66
CA ASN A 103 -1.20 -14.18 -3.38
C ASN A 103 -1.15 -12.70 -3.81
N VAL A 104 -0.27 -12.32 -4.75
CA VAL A 104 -0.34 -11.01 -5.41
C VAL A 104 -1.51 -10.99 -6.41
N ASP A 105 -2.56 -10.26 -6.06
CA ASP A 105 -3.75 -10.06 -6.91
C ASP A 105 -3.60 -8.90 -7.90
N LEU A 106 -2.72 -7.93 -7.63
CA LEU A 106 -2.43 -6.81 -8.52
C LEU A 106 -0.93 -6.58 -8.63
N PHE A 107 -0.40 -6.68 -9.85
CA PHE A 107 0.96 -6.29 -10.20
C PHE A 107 0.95 -5.12 -11.19
N VAL A 108 1.79 -4.12 -10.96
CA VAL A 108 1.96 -2.96 -11.83
C VAL A 108 3.44 -2.83 -12.16
N GLU A 109 3.81 -2.92 -13.43
CA GLU A 109 5.21 -2.79 -13.87
C GLU A 109 5.74 -1.35 -13.67
N GLY A 110 4.85 -0.36 -13.84
CA GLY A 110 5.16 1.06 -13.71
C GLY A 110 4.78 1.68 -12.37
N SER A 111 4.85 3.01 -12.31
CA SER A 111 4.47 3.78 -11.13
C SER A 111 2.96 3.87 -10.94
N ILE A 112 2.52 3.85 -9.68
CA ILE A 112 1.12 4.10 -9.31
C ILE A 112 0.99 5.54 -8.81
N GLN A 113 0.13 6.34 -9.45
CA GLN A 113 -0.26 7.66 -8.97
C GLN A 113 -1.77 7.67 -8.70
N THR A 114 -2.16 8.07 -7.48
CA THR A 114 -3.56 8.15 -7.07
C THR A 114 -3.87 9.52 -6.46
N LYS A 115 -5.12 9.98 -6.62
CA LYS A 115 -5.66 11.11 -5.83
C LYS A 115 -6.21 10.64 -4.48
N GLY A 116 -6.46 9.34 -4.32
CA GLY A 116 -7.07 8.74 -3.14
C GLY A 116 -6.05 8.31 -2.08
N LYS A 117 -6.48 7.40 -1.22
CA LYS A 117 -5.67 6.81 -0.14
C LYS A 117 -5.46 5.32 -0.38
N PHE A 118 -4.39 4.78 0.18
CA PHE A 118 -4.19 3.33 0.31
C PHE A 118 -4.67 2.90 1.70
N PHE A 119 -5.46 1.83 1.73
CA PHE A 119 -5.88 1.19 2.98
C PHE A 119 -5.37 -0.25 2.94
N THR A 120 -4.59 -0.63 3.96
CA THR A 120 -4.12 -2.00 4.15
C THR A 120 -4.62 -2.51 5.50
N THR A 121 -4.78 -3.82 5.62
CA THR A 121 -5.09 -4.45 6.90
C THR A 121 -3.83 -5.16 7.39
N ASN A 122 -3.47 -4.92 8.64
CA ASN A 122 -2.41 -5.66 9.30
C ASN A 122 -2.95 -6.20 10.62
N SER A 123 -2.38 -7.33 11.04
CA SER A 123 -2.67 -7.99 12.31
C SER A 123 -2.24 -7.17 13.54
N VAL A 124 -1.26 -6.27 13.41
CA VAL A 124 -0.66 -5.57 14.54
C VAL A 124 -0.44 -4.09 14.22
N TYR A 125 -0.68 -3.22 15.22
CA TYR A 125 -0.30 -1.81 15.22
C TYR A 125 0.68 -1.56 16.38
N ALA A 126 1.68 -0.69 16.22
CA ALA A 126 2.85 -0.63 17.09
C ALA A 126 2.63 -0.11 18.52
N ASP A 127 1.38 0.16 18.93
CA ASP A 127 1.01 0.70 20.25
C ASP A 127 1.45 -0.20 21.44
N TYR A 128 1.85 -1.44 21.17
CA TYR A 128 2.40 -2.36 22.16
C TYR A 128 3.70 -1.89 22.81
N VAL A 129 4.45 -0.97 22.19
CA VAL A 129 5.74 -0.50 22.74
C VAL A 129 5.52 0.27 24.03
N PHE A 130 4.59 1.23 24.02
CA PHE A 130 4.24 1.98 25.21
C PHE A 130 3.51 1.13 26.26
N GLU A 131 2.61 0.24 25.84
CA GLU A 131 1.95 -0.70 26.76
C GLU A 131 2.98 -1.53 27.53
N LYS A 132 3.93 -2.15 26.81
CA LYS A 132 4.99 -2.95 27.43
C LYS A 132 5.82 -2.11 28.40
N TYR A 133 6.20 -0.90 28.03
CA TYR A 133 7.05 -0.05 28.86
C TYR A 133 6.35 0.42 30.15
N PHE A 134 5.11 0.88 30.06
CA PHE A 134 4.41 1.47 31.21
C PHE A 134 3.61 0.46 32.04
N LEU A 135 3.07 -0.59 31.42
CA LEU A 135 2.23 -1.61 32.08
C LEU A 135 3.00 -2.91 32.36
N GLY A 136 4.16 -3.11 31.73
CA GLY A 136 4.99 -4.30 31.86
C GLY A 136 4.60 -5.46 30.94
N ASP A 137 3.47 -5.36 30.24
CA ASP A 137 2.97 -6.35 29.28
C ASP A 137 2.18 -5.67 28.15
N SER A 138 2.04 -6.35 27.01
CA SER A 138 1.14 -5.94 25.93
C SER A 138 0.36 -7.12 25.38
N SER A 139 -0.96 -6.97 25.35
CA SER A 139 -1.89 -7.96 24.77
C SER A 139 -1.81 -8.02 23.23
N ILE A 140 -1.31 -6.95 22.60
CA ILE A 140 -1.19 -6.82 21.15
C ILE A 140 0.03 -7.61 20.65
N LYS A 141 1.14 -7.57 21.37
CA LYS A 141 2.37 -8.32 21.04
C LYS A 141 3.10 -8.78 22.32
N THR A 142 2.74 -9.97 22.78
CA THR A 142 3.27 -10.56 24.03
C THR A 142 4.76 -10.88 23.97
N THR A 143 5.32 -11.08 22.78
CA THR A 143 6.74 -11.37 22.58
C THR A 143 7.62 -10.12 22.46
N TYR A 144 7.03 -8.92 22.51
CA TYR A 144 7.79 -7.67 22.42
C TYR A 144 8.56 -7.40 23.71
N GLU A 145 9.81 -6.93 23.55
CA GLU A 145 10.66 -6.53 24.65
C GLU A 145 11.36 -5.20 24.33
N PHE A 146 11.28 -4.26 25.27
CA PHE A 146 11.96 -2.97 25.16
C PHE A 146 13.45 -3.16 25.46
N ASN A 147 14.29 -2.87 24.47
CA ASN A 147 15.73 -3.13 24.54
C ASN A 147 16.50 -1.95 25.14
N SER A 148 17.55 -2.23 25.91
CA SER A 148 18.45 -1.18 26.39
C SER A 148 19.35 -0.66 25.26
N LEU A 149 19.78 0.61 25.34
CA LEU A 149 20.72 1.19 24.37
C LEU A 149 22.06 0.42 24.29
N ASP A 150 22.50 -0.21 25.38
CA ASP A 150 23.70 -1.04 25.38
C ASP A 150 23.50 -2.30 24.53
N TYR A 151 22.35 -2.96 24.65
CA TYR A 151 21.97 -4.08 23.79
C TYR A 151 21.86 -3.63 22.34
N VAL A 152 21.13 -2.54 22.07
CA VAL A 152 20.94 -2.01 20.71
C VAL A 152 22.29 -1.70 20.07
N LYS A 153 23.20 -1.07 20.81
CA LYS A 153 24.56 -0.77 20.33
C LYS A 153 25.33 -2.06 20.01
N ALA A 154 25.28 -3.07 20.87
CA ALA A 154 25.93 -4.35 20.62
C ALA A 154 25.35 -5.06 19.38
N PHE A 155 24.01 -5.03 19.23
CA PHE A 155 23.31 -5.63 18.10
C PHE A 155 23.68 -4.94 16.79
N VAL A 156 23.53 -3.62 16.70
CA VAL A 156 23.81 -2.83 15.48
C VAL A 156 25.27 -2.96 15.08
N SER A 157 26.21 -3.01 16.04
CA SER A 157 27.64 -3.17 15.74
C SER A 157 27.96 -4.54 15.12
N LYS A 158 27.14 -5.56 15.39
CA LYS A 158 27.31 -6.93 14.89
C LYS A 158 26.51 -7.20 13.61
N HIS A 159 25.30 -6.69 13.54
CA HIS A 159 24.31 -7.04 12.52
C HIS A 159 24.11 -5.92 11.48
N TYR A 160 24.50 -4.68 11.76
CA TYR A 160 24.36 -3.52 10.86
C TYR A 160 22.92 -3.15 10.47
N HIS A 161 21.94 -3.59 11.25
CA HIS A 161 20.55 -3.13 11.19
C HIS A 161 19.97 -3.04 12.61
N LEU A 162 18.81 -2.40 12.76
CA LEU A 162 18.14 -2.28 14.05
C LEU A 162 17.43 -3.61 14.44
N PRO A 163 17.34 -3.92 15.75
CA PRO A 163 16.53 -5.03 16.22
C PRO A 163 15.06 -4.88 15.78
N GLY A 164 14.47 -5.96 15.26
CA GLY A 164 13.08 -5.97 14.79
C GLY A 164 12.85 -5.35 13.41
N VAL A 165 13.91 -4.86 12.73
CA VAL A 165 13.84 -4.37 11.35
C VAL A 165 14.41 -5.43 10.41
N THR A 166 13.68 -5.75 9.33
CA THR A 166 14.10 -6.74 8.34
C THR A 166 15.41 -6.32 7.68
N PRO A 167 16.51 -7.10 7.80
CA PRO A 167 17.77 -6.77 7.16
C PRO A 167 17.67 -6.93 5.63
N ILE A 168 18.49 -6.17 4.91
CA ILE A 168 18.54 -6.22 3.45
C ILE A 168 18.90 -7.61 2.90
N GLY A 169 19.61 -8.43 3.67
CA GLY A 169 19.97 -9.80 3.29
C GLY A 169 18.82 -10.80 3.34
N GLU A 170 17.72 -10.47 4.04
CA GLU A 170 16.50 -11.28 4.08
C GLU A 170 15.47 -10.86 3.01
N LEU A 171 15.70 -9.71 2.36
CA LEU A 171 14.83 -9.24 1.30
C LEU A 171 15.10 -10.00 0.01
N GLU A 172 14.02 -10.37 -0.67
CA GLU A 172 14.12 -10.91 -2.02
C GLU A 172 14.61 -9.82 -2.97
N LYS A 173 15.53 -10.21 -3.85
CA LYS A 173 16.10 -9.33 -4.86
C LYS A 173 15.81 -9.88 -6.24
N ASP A 174 15.31 -9.02 -7.11
CA ASP A 174 15.12 -9.30 -8.53
C ASP A 174 16.06 -8.42 -9.38
N SER A 175 15.85 -8.42 -10.69
CA SER A 175 16.59 -7.60 -11.65
C SER A 175 16.34 -6.09 -11.48
N TYR A 176 15.23 -5.70 -10.85
CA TYR A 176 14.80 -4.32 -10.68
C TYR A 176 15.19 -3.74 -9.31
N GLY A 177 15.32 -4.58 -8.27
CA GLY A 177 15.71 -4.12 -6.94
C GLY A 177 15.35 -5.10 -5.82
N TYR A 178 15.17 -4.55 -4.61
CA TYR A 178 14.71 -5.30 -3.44
C TYR A 178 13.20 -5.20 -3.31
N GLN A 179 12.55 -6.33 -3.11
CA GLN A 179 11.13 -6.41 -2.80
C GLN A 179 10.93 -6.40 -1.28
N PHE A 180 10.02 -5.56 -0.80
CA PHE A 180 9.67 -5.47 0.63
C PHE A 180 8.19 -5.13 0.80
N ASP A 181 7.60 -5.56 1.92
CA ASP A 181 6.23 -5.21 2.29
C ASP A 181 6.22 -3.81 2.92
N LEU A 182 5.59 -2.84 2.24
CA LEU A 182 5.46 -1.48 2.75
C LEU A 182 4.63 -1.42 4.04
N SER A 183 3.59 -2.25 4.18
CA SER A 183 2.76 -2.28 5.39
C SER A 183 3.56 -2.76 6.58
N GLU A 184 4.32 -3.84 6.41
CA GLU A 184 5.21 -4.34 7.48
C GLU A 184 6.30 -3.32 7.83
N LEU A 185 6.94 -2.72 6.82
CA LEU A 185 7.95 -1.68 7.04
C LEU A 185 7.40 -0.49 7.82
N THR A 186 6.16 -0.05 7.55
CA THR A 186 5.55 1.06 8.31
C THR A 186 5.35 0.73 9.78
N ILE A 187 5.04 -0.53 10.12
CA ILE A 187 4.91 -0.97 11.51
C ILE A 187 6.28 -1.06 12.19
N GLN A 188 7.28 -1.63 11.51
CA GLN A 188 8.66 -1.67 12.01
C GLN A 188 9.19 -0.25 12.27
N GLN A 189 8.92 0.69 11.36
CA GLN A 189 9.28 2.10 11.52
C GLN A 189 8.57 2.72 12.72
N LEU A 190 7.27 2.50 12.90
CA LEU A 190 6.53 3.02 14.04
C LEU A 190 7.05 2.45 15.37
N GLU A 191 7.33 1.14 15.43
CA GLU A 191 7.95 0.49 16.60
C GLU A 191 9.27 1.19 16.97
N LYS A 192 10.14 1.48 15.98
CA LYS A 192 11.42 2.15 16.25
C LYS A 192 11.25 3.62 16.65
N ILE A 193 10.24 4.31 16.11
CA ILE A 193 9.94 5.70 16.50
C ILE A 193 9.51 5.73 17.97
N GLU A 194 8.62 4.83 18.39
CA GLU A 194 8.15 4.76 19.77
C GLU A 194 9.29 4.40 20.75
N GLU A 195 10.16 3.45 20.38
CA GLU A 195 11.37 3.15 21.15
C GLU A 195 12.31 4.35 21.30
N LEU A 196 12.51 5.11 20.22
CA LEU A 196 13.33 6.33 20.25
C LEU A 196 12.74 7.37 21.21
N PHE A 197 11.42 7.55 21.21
CA PHE A 197 10.74 8.44 22.15
C PHE A 197 10.91 7.99 23.60
N LEU A 198 10.79 6.69 23.89
CA LEU A 198 11.04 6.16 25.23
C LEU A 198 12.48 6.44 25.70
N HIS A 199 13.47 6.16 24.85
CA HIS A 199 14.86 6.49 25.18
C HIS A 199 15.10 7.99 25.35
N ALA A 200 14.41 8.85 24.59
CA ALA A 200 14.50 10.30 24.75
C ALA A 200 13.92 10.76 26.10
N ILE A 201 12.79 10.19 26.53
CA ILE A 201 12.20 10.43 27.85
C ILE A 201 13.16 9.96 28.95
N GLU A 202 13.71 8.75 28.85
CA GLU A 202 14.72 8.25 29.81
C GLU A 202 15.95 9.15 29.87
N PHE A 203 16.38 9.71 28.74
CA PHE A 203 17.51 10.62 28.67
C PHE A 203 17.23 11.95 29.36
N ASP A 204 16.05 12.54 29.11
CA ASP A 204 15.61 13.78 29.78
C ASP A 204 15.54 13.60 31.30
N GLU A 205 14.96 12.50 31.77
CA GLU A 205 14.91 12.18 33.21
C GLU A 205 16.32 12.07 33.83
N ARG A 206 17.26 11.44 33.11
CA ARG A 206 18.65 11.31 33.57
C ARG A 206 19.36 12.66 33.60
N LEU A 207 19.07 13.56 32.67
CA LEU A 207 19.58 14.93 32.68
C LEU A 207 19.05 15.71 33.88
N ASN A 208 17.73 15.70 34.09
CA ASN A 208 17.10 16.36 35.23
C ASN A 208 17.68 15.88 36.58
N LYS A 209 17.88 14.56 36.72
CA LYS A 209 18.53 13.98 37.91
C LYS A 209 19.99 14.43 38.08
N LYS A 210 20.72 14.61 36.98
CA LYS A 210 22.10 15.12 37.01
C LYS A 210 22.13 16.61 37.39
N ASP A 211 21.23 17.42 36.87
CA ASP A 211 21.12 18.84 37.20
C ASP A 211 20.75 19.06 38.66
N GLU A 212 19.83 18.26 39.20
CA GLU A 212 19.51 18.26 40.62
C GLU A 212 20.75 17.94 41.47
N LYS A 213 21.53 16.91 41.08
CA LYS A 213 22.79 16.57 41.76
C LYS A 213 23.82 17.70 41.69
N ILE A 214 23.94 18.37 40.55
CA ILE A 214 24.84 19.52 40.38
C ILE A 214 24.41 20.67 41.31
N ASN A 215 23.13 21.01 41.33
CA ASN A 215 22.61 22.07 42.21
C ASN A 215 22.86 21.75 43.70
N ASN A 216 22.64 20.49 44.11
CA ASN A 216 22.94 20.04 45.47
C ASN A 216 24.44 20.14 45.82
N LEU A 217 25.34 19.85 44.88
CA LEU A 217 26.78 20.02 45.05
C LEU A 217 27.18 21.50 45.12
N ILE A 218 26.58 22.36 44.30
CA ILE A 218 26.79 23.81 44.33
C ILE A 218 26.38 24.37 45.71
N ASP A 219 25.20 24.00 46.20
CA ASP A 219 24.71 24.44 47.52
C ASP A 219 25.61 23.95 48.67
N SER A 220 26.10 22.71 48.57
CA SER A 220 27.03 22.15 49.55
C SER A 220 28.36 22.90 49.56
N ASN A 221 28.91 23.19 48.39
CA ASN A 221 30.14 24.00 48.25
C ASN A 221 29.93 25.43 48.75
N ARG A 222 28.77 26.06 48.48
CA ARG A 222 28.46 27.40 48.98
C ARG A 222 28.47 27.44 50.51
N LYS A 223 27.84 26.47 51.17
CA LYS A 223 27.83 26.34 52.63
C LYS A 223 29.24 26.14 53.21
N LEU A 224 30.11 25.41 52.52
CA LEU A 224 31.50 25.24 52.93
C LEU A 224 32.30 26.53 52.81
N ILE A 225 32.11 27.29 51.72
CA ILE A 225 32.73 28.62 51.54
C ILE A 225 32.26 29.58 52.63
N GLU A 226 30.97 29.62 52.94
CA GLU A 226 30.40 30.44 54.02
C GLU A 226 31.06 30.12 55.38
N LYS A 227 31.22 28.82 55.71
CA LYS A 227 31.92 28.39 56.93
C LYS A 227 33.41 28.76 56.94
N ASN A 228 34.08 28.67 55.79
CA ASN A 228 35.49 29.05 55.70
C ASN A 228 35.67 30.55 55.94
N ILE A 229 34.82 31.40 55.34
CA ILE A 229 34.82 32.85 55.59
C ILE A 229 34.58 33.14 57.09
N GLU A 230 33.65 32.43 57.73
CA GLU A 230 33.40 32.56 59.17
C GLU A 230 34.64 32.20 60.00
N PHE A 231 35.33 31.11 59.64
CA PHE A 231 36.57 30.69 60.32
C PHE A 231 37.70 31.70 60.12
N GLU A 232 37.89 32.23 58.90
CA GLU A 232 38.88 33.27 58.62
C GLU A 232 38.61 34.52 59.45
N SER A 233 37.36 34.99 59.52
CA SER A 233 37.00 36.13 60.37
C SER A 233 37.27 35.89 61.86
N ARG A 234 37.01 34.67 62.35
CA ARG A 234 37.30 34.30 63.74
C ARG A 234 38.81 34.27 64.00
N LEU A 235 39.63 33.84 63.04
CA LEU A 235 41.09 33.85 63.14
C LEU A 235 41.62 35.28 63.23
N GLU A 236 41.18 36.19 62.36
CA GLU A 236 41.57 37.62 62.41
C GLU A 236 41.22 38.27 63.76
N GLN A 237 40.04 37.96 64.31
CA GLN A 237 39.64 38.44 65.64
C GLN A 237 40.53 37.91 66.77
N LEU A 238 41.05 36.69 66.65
CA LEU A 238 41.97 36.12 67.62
C LEU A 238 43.36 36.74 67.50
N GLU A 239 43.87 36.91 66.28
CA GLU A 239 45.17 37.54 66.01
C GLU A 239 45.21 38.99 66.51
N SER A 240 44.16 39.78 66.24
CA SER A 240 44.07 41.16 66.74
C SER A 240 44.02 41.26 68.26
N LYS A 241 43.39 40.31 68.96
CA LYS A 241 43.42 40.23 70.44
C LYS A 241 44.80 39.86 70.98
N LEU A 242 45.59 39.10 70.22
CA LEU A 242 46.94 38.69 70.59
C LEU A 242 47.95 39.82 70.43
N ASN A 243 47.84 40.62 69.37
CA ASN A 243 48.72 41.78 69.12
C ASN A 243 48.44 42.99 70.03
N ASN A 244 47.28 43.05 70.68
CA ASN A 244 46.89 44.13 71.60
C ASN A 244 47.21 43.83 73.08
N ARG A 245 47.92 42.75 73.39
CA ARG A 245 48.40 42.37 74.73
C ARG A 245 49.90 42.56 74.83
#